data_AF-A0A087UP79-F1
#
_entry.id   AF-A0A087UP79-F1
#
_cell.length_a   1.000
_cell.length_b   1.000
_cell.length_c   1.000
_cell.angle_alpha   90.00
_cell.angle_beta   90.00
_cell.angle_gamma   90.00
#
_symmetry.space_group_name_H-M   'P 1'
#
loop_
_entity.id
_entity.type
_entity.pdbx_description
1 polymer ?
#
loop_
_entity_poly.entity_id
_entity_poly.type
_entity_poly.pdbx_seq_one_letter_code
_entity_poly.pdbx_strand_id
1 'polypeptide(L)'
;MGINGVEGTFKRCSEKTLEVMRNSQDVLLTILEVLLYDPLYEWTVPASKSPSQKASSSSSSESQEVNKLAERALMRLQQKLQGLEEGVAMSTEGQVNLLIQQARDPNNLCRLYAGWQPYL
;
A
#
# COMPACT_ATOMS: atom_id res chain seq x y z
N MET A 1 -17.40 8.10 14.51
CA MET A 1 -17.90 6.71 14.72
C MET A 1 -18.97 6.73 15.80
N GLY A 2 -20.03 5.93 15.68
CA GLY A 2 -21.06 5.85 16.72
C GLY A 2 -20.60 5.05 17.95
N ILE A 3 -21.54 4.70 18.82
CA ILE A 3 -21.28 3.90 20.05
C ILE A 3 -20.57 2.56 19.77
N ASN A 4 -20.76 1.99 18.57
CA ASN A 4 -20.15 0.73 18.16
C ASN A 4 -18.72 0.88 17.61
N GLY A 5 -18.16 2.09 17.60
CA GLY A 5 -16.81 2.35 17.09
C GLY A 5 -16.63 1.85 15.65
N VAL A 6 -15.59 1.04 15.44
CA VAL A 6 -15.26 0.46 14.13
C VAL A 6 -16.07 -0.80 13.78
N GLU A 7 -16.61 -1.52 14.76
CA GLU A 7 -17.37 -2.77 14.57
C GLU A 7 -18.77 -2.54 13.96
N GLY A 8 -19.19 -1.28 13.79
CA GLY A 8 -20.46 -0.92 13.20
C GLY A 8 -20.40 -0.78 11.68
N THR A 9 -20.94 0.33 11.17
CA THR A 9 -21.03 0.63 9.74
C THR A 9 -19.66 0.68 9.08
N PHE A 10 -18.62 1.15 9.77
CA PHE A 10 -17.28 1.26 9.21
C PHE A 10 -16.72 -0.07 8.72
N LYS A 11 -16.74 -1.11 9.57
CA LYS A 11 -16.25 -2.44 9.20
C LYS A 11 -17.06 -3.03 8.04
N ARG A 12 -18.39 -3.00 8.11
CA ARG A 12 -19.26 -3.50 7.03
C ARG A 12 -19.05 -2.78 5.69
N CYS A 13 -18.92 -1.46 5.71
CA CYS A 13 -18.64 -0.69 4.50
C CYS A 13 -17.24 -1.01 3.95
N SER A 14 -16.26 -1.20 4.82
CA SER A 14 -14.89 -1.57 4.43
C SER A 14 -14.85 -2.95 3.78
N GLU A 15 -15.55 -3.93 4.35
CA GLU A 15 -15.71 -5.28 3.80
C GLU A 15 -16.34 -5.26 2.41
N LYS A 16 -17.45 -4.53 2.25
CA LYS A 16 -18.13 -4.42 0.96
C LYS A 16 -17.29 -3.68 -0.09
N THR A 17 -16.60 -2.62 0.31
CA THR A 17 -15.71 -1.88 -0.58
C THR A 17 -14.56 -2.77 -1.05
N LEU A 18 -13.93 -3.49 -0.12
CA LEU A 18 -12.85 -4.41 -0.44
C LEU A 18 -13.32 -5.54 -1.36
N GLU A 19 -14.51 -6.10 -1.13
CA GLU A 19 -15.13 -7.09 -2.01
C GLU A 19 -15.27 -6.57 -3.46
N VAL A 20 -15.79 -5.35 -3.63
CA VAL A 20 -15.88 -4.71 -4.96
C VAL A 20 -14.49 -4.54 -5.59
N MET A 21 -13.50 -4.10 -4.82
CA MET A 21 -12.12 -3.96 -5.31
C MET A 21 -11.52 -5.30 -5.75
N ARG A 22 -11.77 -6.39 -5.00
CA ARG A 22 -11.31 -7.74 -5.38
C ARG A 22 -12.01 -8.24 -6.65
N ASN A 23 -13.32 -8.01 -6.77
CA ASN A 23 -14.11 -8.41 -7.94
C ASN A 23 -13.69 -7.67 -9.22
N SER A 24 -13.21 -6.43 -9.10
CA SER A 24 -12.73 -5.60 -10.22
C SER A 24 -11.21 -5.42 -10.21
N GLN A 25 -10.47 -6.39 -9.66
CA GLN A 25 -9.01 -6.28 -9.49
C GLN A 25 -8.27 -6.11 -10.83
N ASP A 26 -8.73 -6.79 -11.88
CA ASP A 26 -8.05 -6.78 -13.18
C ASP A 26 -8.06 -5.37 -13.78
N VAL A 27 -9.20 -4.67 -13.69
CA VAL A 27 -9.33 -3.27 -14.15
C VAL A 27 -8.39 -2.35 -13.38
N LEU A 28 -8.29 -2.51 -12.06
CA LEU A 28 -7.40 -1.71 -11.22
C LEU A 28 -5.93 -1.96 -11.57
N LEU A 29 -5.54 -3.22 -11.79
CA LEU A 29 -4.17 -3.58 -12.18
C LEU A 29 -3.84 -3.05 -13.56
N THR A 30 -4.74 -3.17 -14.54
CA THR A 30 -4.53 -2.64 -15.89
C THR A 30 -4.29 -1.12 -15.89
N ILE A 31 -5.07 -0.36 -15.11
CA ILE A 31 -4.87 1.09 -15.01
C ILE A 31 -3.48 1.41 -14.43
N LEU A 32 -3.06 0.69 -13.39
CA LEU A 32 -1.76 0.89 -12.75
C LEU A 32 -0.58 0.46 -13.64
N GLU A 33 -0.74 -0.60 -14.41
CA GLU A 33 0.22 -1.03 -15.43
C GLU A 33 0.41 0.05 -16.50
N VAL A 34 -0.67 0.68 -16.97
CA VAL A 34 -0.57 1.80 -17.93
C VAL A 34 0.18 2.99 -17.33
N LEU A 35 -0.13 3.34 -16.07
CA LEU A 35 0.56 4.43 -15.37
C LEU A 35 2.03 4.13 -15.04
N LEU A 36 2.40 2.84 -14.93
CA LEU A 36 3.78 2.43 -14.71
C LEU A 36 4.67 2.79 -15.90
N TYR A 37 4.13 2.71 -17.11
CA TYR A 37 4.85 2.99 -18.35
C TYR A 37 4.62 4.41 -18.89
N ASP A 38 3.99 5.31 -18.11
CA ASP A 38 3.83 6.71 -18.50
C ASP A 38 5.19 7.44 -18.40
N PRO A 39 5.78 7.92 -19.51
CA PRO A 39 7.08 8.56 -19.51
C PRO A 39 7.10 9.91 -18.77
N LEU A 40 5.95 10.49 -18.45
CA LEU A 40 5.84 11.73 -17.68
C LEU A 40 5.69 11.50 -16.17
N TYR A 41 5.50 10.25 -15.74
CA TYR A 41 5.26 9.94 -14.34
C TYR A 41 6.51 9.35 -13.68
N GLU A 42 7.09 10.09 -12.73
CA GLU A 42 8.18 9.59 -11.91
C GLU A 42 7.65 8.91 -10.64
N TRP A 43 7.78 7.58 -10.54
CA TRP A 43 7.52 6.81 -9.33
C TRP A 43 8.63 7.04 -8.30
N THR A 44 8.71 8.24 -7.73
CA THR A 44 9.73 8.56 -6.73
C THR A 44 9.35 7.98 -5.38
N VAL A 45 9.94 6.85 -4.99
CA VAL A 45 10.27 6.65 -3.57
C VAL A 45 11.65 7.26 -3.41
N PRO A 46 11.82 8.41 -2.72
CA PRO A 46 13.16 8.88 -2.43
C PRO A 46 13.83 7.78 -1.62
N ALA A 47 14.74 7.04 -2.26
CA ALA A 47 15.65 6.15 -1.57
C ALA A 47 16.26 6.97 -0.44
N SER A 48 16.24 6.40 0.77
CA SER A 48 16.99 6.90 1.92
C SER A 48 18.36 7.39 1.45
N LYS A 49 18.48 8.71 1.25
CA LYS A 49 19.75 9.34 0.93
C LYS A 49 20.53 9.35 2.23
N SER A 50 21.22 8.25 2.51
CA SER A 50 22.43 8.32 3.31
C SER A 50 23.33 9.37 2.64
N PRO A 51 23.74 10.44 3.32
CA PRO A 51 24.38 11.59 2.68
C PRO A 51 25.81 11.32 2.16
N SER A 52 26.26 10.07 2.05
CA SER A 52 27.69 9.75 1.88
C SER A 52 28.10 9.10 0.55
N GLN A 53 27.21 8.93 -0.45
CA GLN A 53 27.61 8.37 -1.75
C GLN A 53 26.98 9.13 -2.91
N LYS A 54 27.49 10.33 -3.18
CA LYS A 54 27.37 10.99 -4.48
C LYS A 54 28.75 11.03 -5.13
N ALA A 55 29.11 9.93 -5.77
CA ALA A 55 30.15 9.95 -6.79
C ALA A 55 29.80 8.87 -7.84
N SER A 56 29.44 9.35 -9.03
CA SER A 56 29.51 8.64 -10.32
C SER A 56 28.74 7.33 -10.51
N SER A 57 27.53 7.38 -11.07
CA SER A 57 27.06 6.35 -12.01
C SER A 57 25.81 6.76 -12.80
N SER A 58 26.01 6.99 -14.10
CA SER A 58 25.11 6.72 -15.24
C SER A 58 23.58 6.82 -15.07
N SER A 59 22.98 7.81 -15.73
CA SER A 59 21.52 8.03 -15.87
C SER A 59 20.73 6.83 -16.43
N SER A 60 21.36 5.88 -17.12
CA SER A 60 20.72 4.65 -17.62
C SER A 60 20.37 3.65 -16.51
N SER A 61 21.12 3.65 -15.40
CA SER A 61 20.90 2.72 -14.29
C SER A 61 19.72 3.15 -13.41
N GLU A 62 19.51 4.45 -13.24
CA GLU A 62 18.42 5.01 -12.42
C GLU A 62 17.03 4.67 -13.00
N SER A 63 16.87 4.75 -14.33
CA SER A 63 15.60 4.39 -15.00
C SER A 63 15.26 2.90 -14.83
N GLN A 64 16.26 2.02 -14.85
CA GLN A 64 16.06 0.58 -14.63
C GLN A 64 15.72 0.25 -13.16
N GLU A 65 16.22 1.02 -12.20
CA GLU A 65 15.91 0.83 -10.77
C GLU A 65 14.49 1.31 -10.42
N VAL A 66 14.05 2.43 -11.00
CA VAL A 66 12.68 2.95 -10.81
C VAL A 66 11.65 1.95 -11.32
N ASN A 67 11.87 1.36 -12.50
CA ASN A 67 10.96 0.37 -13.07
C ASN A 67 10.85 -0.89 -12.19
N LYS A 68 11.97 -1.38 -11.63
CA LYS A 68 11.95 -2.52 -10.69
C LYS A 68 11.15 -2.23 -9.42
N LEU A 69 11.22 -1.00 -8.92
CA LEU A 69 10.47 -0.60 -7.73
C LEU A 69 8.97 -0.50 -8.02
N ALA A 70 8.61 0.07 -9.17
CA ALA A 70 7.23 0.16 -9.62
C ALA A 70 6.62 -1.23 -9.86
N GLU A 71 7.37 -2.13 -10.50
CA GLU A 71 6.96 -3.53 -10.70
C GLU A 71 6.75 -4.26 -9.36
N ARG A 72 7.65 -4.05 -8.38
CA ARG A 72 7.50 -4.60 -7.02
C ARG A 72 6.25 -4.05 -6.32
N ALA A 73 5.95 -2.77 -6.49
CA ALA A 73 4.75 -2.15 -5.94
C ALA A 73 3.48 -2.74 -6.56
N LEU A 74 3.46 -2.96 -7.87
CA LEU A 74 2.37 -3.64 -8.58
C LEU A 74 2.17 -5.07 -8.07
N MET A 75 3.25 -5.84 -7.95
CA MET A 75 3.19 -7.21 -7.42
C MET A 75 2.60 -7.22 -6.00
N ARG A 76 3.00 -6.28 -5.14
CA ARG A 76 2.44 -6.16 -3.79
C ARG A 76 0.96 -5.80 -3.82
N LEU A 77 0.55 -4.91 -4.71
CA LEU A 77 -0.84 -4.49 -4.83
C LEU A 77 -1.73 -5.64 -5.33
N GLN A 78 -1.24 -6.44 -6.30
CA GLN A 78 -1.90 -7.65 -6.76
C GLN A 78 -2.11 -8.64 -5.59
N GLN A 79 -1.09 -8.87 -4.76
CA GLN A 79 -1.22 -9.71 -3.57
C GLN A 79 -2.30 -9.18 -2.61
N LYS A 80 -2.35 -7.86 -2.36
CA LYS A 80 -3.38 -7.26 -1.49
C LYS A 80 -4.79 -7.46 -2.03
N LEU A 81 -4.99 -7.30 -3.34
CA LEU A 81 -6.29 -7.49 -4.00
C LEU A 81 -6.72 -8.96 -4.03
N GLN A 82 -5.77 -9.90 -4.12
CA GLN A 82 -6.05 -11.33 -4.00
C GLN A 82 -6.34 -11.76 -2.56
N GLY A 83 -6.11 -10.88 -1.57
CA GLY A 83 -6.26 -11.19 -0.15
C GLY A 83 -5.07 -11.94 0.43
N LEU A 84 -3.90 -11.85 -0.18
CA LEU A 84 -2.65 -12.43 0.32
C LEU A 84 -1.90 -11.39 1.17
N GLU A 85 -2.00 -11.52 2.48
CA GLU A 85 -1.24 -10.71 3.44
C GLU A 85 -0.14 -11.57 4.07
N GLU A 86 1.11 -11.12 3.97
CA GLU A 86 2.29 -11.83 4.51
C GLU A 86 2.41 -13.32 4.08
N GLY A 87 1.87 -13.65 2.90
CA GLY A 87 1.88 -15.02 2.38
C GLY A 87 0.71 -15.89 2.84
N VAL A 88 -0.23 -15.35 3.63
CA VAL A 88 -1.44 -16.02 4.08
C VAL A 88 -2.65 -15.49 3.32
N ALA A 89 -3.42 -16.40 2.71
CA ALA A 89 -4.65 -16.05 2.03
C ALA A 89 -5.77 -15.79 3.05
N MET A 90 -6.45 -14.65 2.92
CA MET A 90 -7.50 -14.20 3.84
C MET A 90 -8.79 -13.87 3.11
N SER A 91 -9.92 -14.12 3.76
CA SER A 91 -11.22 -13.60 3.33
C SER A 91 -11.23 -12.06 3.38
N THR A 92 -12.23 -11.45 2.73
CA THR A 92 -12.44 -9.99 2.79
C THR A 92 -12.64 -9.52 4.22
N GLU A 93 -13.47 -10.21 4.99
CA GLU A 93 -13.72 -9.95 6.42
C GLU A 93 -12.44 -10.07 7.26
N GLY A 94 -11.66 -11.14 7.03
CA GLY A 94 -10.42 -11.38 7.74
C GLY A 94 -9.37 -10.31 7.46
N GLN A 95 -9.19 -9.93 6.18
CA GLN A 95 -8.25 -8.89 5.79
C GLN A 95 -8.68 -7.54 6.36
N VAL A 96 -9.96 -7.17 6.31
CA VAL A 96 -10.45 -5.93 6.92
C VAL A 96 -10.20 -5.93 8.42
N ASN A 97 -10.50 -7.02 9.12
CA ASN A 97 -10.29 -7.10 10.55
C ASN A 97 -8.80 -6.95 10.91
N LEU A 98 -7.90 -7.58 10.15
CA LEU A 98 -6.46 -7.43 10.32
C LEU A 98 -6.00 -5.98 10.08
N LEU A 99 -6.48 -5.32 9.03
CA LEU A 99 -6.13 -3.93 8.74
C LEU A 99 -6.62 -2.99 9.85
N ILE A 100 -7.82 -3.22 10.38
CA ILE A 100 -8.36 -2.47 11.53
C ILE A 100 -7.47 -2.66 12.76
N GLN A 101 -7.02 -3.89 13.04
CA GLN A 101 -6.15 -4.18 14.16
C GLN A 101 -4.78 -3.51 14.01
N GLN A 102 -4.16 -3.60 12.82
CA GLN A 102 -2.89 -2.95 12.53
C GLN A 102 -2.96 -1.43 12.69
N ALA A 103 -4.06 -0.81 12.26
CA ALA A 103 -4.30 0.63 12.39
C ALA A 103 -4.56 1.09 13.83
N ARG A 104 -4.92 0.18 14.73
CA ARG A 104 -5.22 0.48 16.15
C ARG A 104 -4.11 0.04 17.11
N ASP A 105 -3.08 -0.66 16.62
CA ASP A 105 -2.01 -1.18 17.47
C ASP A 105 -1.16 -0.02 18.04
N PRO A 106 -1.11 0.17 19.37
CA PRO A 106 -0.31 1.21 20.00
C PRO A 106 1.18 1.11 19.65
N ASN A 107 1.70 -0.10 19.36
CA ASN A 107 3.09 -0.29 18.96
C ASN A 107 3.40 0.27 17.57
N ASN A 108 2.41 0.27 16.68
CA ASN A 108 2.53 0.90 15.37
C ASN A 108 2.36 2.41 15.49
N LEU A 109 1.35 2.83 16.25
CA LEU A 109 1.01 4.24 16.45
C LEU A 109 2.14 5.03 17.12
N CYS A 110 2.84 4.45 18.10
CA CYS A 110 3.95 5.12 18.78
C CYS A 110 5.20 5.31 17.91
N ARG A 111 5.30 4.61 16.78
CA ARG A 111 6.40 4.73 15.81
C ARG A 111 6.13 5.72 14.69
N LEU A 112 4.89 6.22 14.58
CA LEU A 112 4.54 7.21 13.57
C LEU A 112 5.24 8.54 13.85
N TYR A 113 5.57 9.27 12.78
CA TYR A 113 6.09 10.63 12.89
C TYR A 113 5.11 11.50 13.70
N ALA A 114 5.61 12.24 14.69
CA ALA A 114 4.78 12.95 15.67
C ALA A 114 3.75 13.92 15.04
N GLY A 115 4.05 14.47 13.85
CA GLY A 115 3.12 15.34 13.11
C GLY A 115 1.87 14.65 12.56
N TRP A 116 1.82 13.30 12.52
CA TRP A 116 0.61 12.53 12.22
C TRP A 116 -0.37 12.47 13.39
N GLN A 117 0.04 12.94 14.58
CA GLN A 117 -0.79 13.01 15.78
C GLN A 117 -1.49 11.67 16.14
N PRO A 118 -0.73 10.58 16.36
CA PRO A 118 -1.28 9.23 16.57
C PRO A 118 -2.08 9.05 17.88
N TYR A 119 -2.12 10.07 18.73
CA TYR A 119 -2.80 10.10 20.03
C TYR A 119 -4.19 10.74 19.98
N LEU A 120 -4.63 11.24 18.82
CA LEU A 120 -5.98 11.76 18.56
C LEU A 120 -6.93 10.62 18.15
#